data_AF-A0A1B6ITR9-F1
#
_entry.id   AF-A0A1B6ITR9-F1
#
_cell.length_a   1.000
_cell.length_b   1.000
_cell.length_c   1.000
_cell.angle_alpha   90.00
_cell.angle_beta   90.00
_cell.angle_gamma   90.00
#
_symmetry.space_group_name_H-M   'P 1'
#
loop_
_entity.id
_entity.type
_entity.pdbx_description
1 polymer ?
#
loop_
_entity_poly.entity_id
_entity_poly.type
_entity_poly.pdbx_seq_one_letter_code
_entity_poly.pdbx_strand_id
1 'polypeptide(L)'
;PLVGSHLYTSVTTFLNEDQVEARPEMGCYVCGLYLEGARWDPTRGCLARSLPKVLIEELPVLYIIPIESHRVQLQNTLRTPVYTTSQRRNAMGVGLVFEADLSTAEHSSHWILQGVC
;
A
#
# COMPACT_ATOMS: atom_id res chain seq x y z
N PRO A 1 -21.81 10.01 13.66
CA PRO A 1 -21.21 8.76 14.20
C PRO A 1 -20.16 8.21 13.23
N LEU A 2 -18.87 8.42 13.51
CA LEU A 2 -17.72 7.99 12.69
C LEU A 2 -17.38 6.49 12.86
N VAL A 3 -18.29 5.71 13.44
CA VAL A 3 -18.07 4.32 13.82
C VAL A 3 -18.60 3.44 12.66
N GLY A 4 -17.74 3.18 11.68
CA GLY A 4 -18.06 2.29 10.55
C GLY A 4 -17.31 2.54 9.24
N SER A 5 -16.51 3.60 9.14
CA SER A 5 -15.69 3.85 7.95
C SER A 5 -14.39 3.06 8.02
N HIS A 6 -14.18 2.15 7.08
CA HIS A 6 -12.88 1.54 6.80
C HIS A 6 -12.21 2.29 5.66
N LEU A 7 -10.89 2.31 5.66
CA LEU A 7 -10.11 2.73 4.50
C LEU A 7 -9.83 1.50 3.67
N TYR A 8 -10.03 1.61 2.37
CA TYR A 8 -9.50 0.67 1.38
C TYR A 8 -8.48 1.39 0.54
N THR A 9 -7.43 0.69 0.14
CA THR A 9 -6.45 1.25 -0.77
C THR A 9 -6.30 0.43 -2.03
N SER A 10 -6.00 1.11 -3.12
CA SER A 10 -5.67 0.50 -4.40
C SER A 10 -4.48 1.23 -5.00
N VAL A 11 -3.50 0.49 -5.50
CA VAL A 11 -2.39 1.08 -6.22
C VAL A 11 -2.87 1.41 -7.64
N THR A 12 -2.69 2.67 -8.04
CA THR A 12 -3.13 3.14 -9.35
C THR A 12 -2.12 2.76 -10.44
N THR A 13 -2.46 3.07 -11.69
CA THR A 13 -1.52 3.02 -12.82
C THR A 13 -0.63 4.26 -12.93
N PHE A 14 -0.87 5.29 -12.10
CA PHE A 14 -0.05 6.50 -12.11
C PHE A 14 1.27 6.21 -11.39
N LEU A 15 2.37 6.28 -12.13
CA LEU A 15 3.70 5.98 -11.58
C LEU A 15 4.19 7.08 -10.64
N ASN A 16 3.77 8.31 -10.87
CA ASN A 16 4.10 9.49 -10.08
C ASN A 16 2.96 10.52 -10.13
N GLU A 17 3.11 11.59 -9.35
CA GLU A 17 2.11 12.65 -9.22
C GLU A 17 1.85 13.44 -10.50
N ASP A 18 2.83 13.55 -11.41
CA ASP A 18 2.69 14.28 -12.68
C ASP A 18 1.68 13.63 -13.63
N GLN A 19 1.40 12.33 -13.45
CA GLN A 19 0.42 11.59 -14.25
C GLN A 19 -1.02 11.74 -13.71
N VAL A 20 -1.21 12.39 -12.56
CA VAL A 20 -2.53 12.59 -11.96
C VAL A 20 -3.18 13.83 -12.57
N GLU A 21 -4.06 13.61 -13.54
CA GLU A 21 -4.71 14.71 -14.29
C GLU A 21 -5.89 15.35 -13.53
N ALA A 22 -6.52 14.59 -12.62
CA ALA A 22 -7.72 15.03 -11.91
C ALA A 22 -7.74 14.57 -10.46
N ARG A 23 -8.41 15.35 -9.61
CA ARG A 23 -8.70 14.98 -8.23
C ARG A 23 -9.68 13.79 -8.19
N PRO A 24 -9.52 12.83 -7.26
CA PRO A 24 -10.47 11.73 -7.16
C PRO A 24 -11.82 12.24 -6.65
N GLU A 25 -12.90 11.61 -7.11
CA GLU A 25 -14.27 11.93 -6.69
C GLU A 25 -14.48 11.70 -5.18
N MET A 26 -13.77 10.73 -4.61
CA MET A 26 -13.80 10.39 -3.19
C MET A 26 -12.40 10.03 -2.69
N GLY A 27 -12.08 10.30 -1.43
CA GLY A 27 -10.78 9.94 -0.87
C GLY A 27 -9.62 10.80 -1.38
N CYS A 28 -8.42 10.22 -1.47
CA CYS A 28 -7.21 10.94 -1.84
C CYS A 28 -6.14 10.06 -2.50
N TYR A 29 -5.27 10.68 -3.29
CA TYR A 29 -4.05 10.07 -3.79
C TYR A 29 -2.87 10.35 -2.85
N VAL A 30 -1.98 9.38 -2.71
CA VAL A 30 -0.74 9.48 -1.94
C VAL A 30 0.42 9.03 -2.83
N CYS A 31 1.42 9.90 -2.98
CA CYS A 31 2.68 9.65 -3.69
C CYS A 31 3.85 9.58 -2.70
N GLY A 32 5.04 9.20 -3.19
CA GLY A 32 6.26 9.15 -2.38
C GLY A 32 6.31 8.01 -1.36
N LEU A 33 5.52 6.96 -1.58
CA LEU A 33 5.58 5.73 -0.79
C LEU A 33 6.63 4.80 -1.38
N TYR A 34 7.23 3.98 -0.51
CA TYR A 34 8.24 3.01 -0.89
C TYR A 34 7.87 1.66 -0.30
N LEU A 35 8.16 0.60 -1.04
CA LEU A 35 7.91 -0.78 -0.66
C LEU A 35 9.25 -1.44 -0.31
N GLU A 36 9.33 -2.00 0.89
CA GLU A 36 10.47 -2.78 1.38
C GLU A 36 10.13 -4.28 1.35
N GLY A 37 11.08 -5.13 0.98
CA GLY A 37 10.90 -6.60 0.99
C GLY A 37 10.02 -7.16 -0.13
N ALA A 38 9.48 -6.30 -1.00
CA ALA A 38 8.80 -6.67 -2.23
C ALA A 38 8.98 -5.55 -3.28
N ARG A 39 8.46 -5.79 -4.49
CA ARG A 39 8.23 -4.75 -5.48
C ARG A 39 6.77 -4.75 -5.92
N TRP A 40 6.36 -3.69 -6.60
CA TRP A 40 5.10 -3.66 -7.31
C TRP A 40 5.31 -4.05 -8.79
N ASP A 41 4.50 -4.96 -9.30
CA ASP A 41 4.45 -5.23 -10.74
C ASP A 41 3.33 -4.38 -11.37
N PRO A 42 3.65 -3.29 -12.09
CA PRO A 42 2.63 -2.42 -12.67
C PRO A 42 1.87 -3.08 -13.82
N THR A 43 2.43 -4.13 -14.43
CA THR A 43 1.75 -4.87 -15.51
C THR A 43 0.71 -5.82 -14.93
N ARG A 44 1.03 -6.47 -13.81
CA ARG A 44 0.12 -7.42 -13.13
C ARG A 44 -0.78 -6.75 -12.10
N GLY A 45 -0.44 -5.53 -11.66
CA GLY A 45 -1.16 -4.80 -10.62
C GLY A 45 -1.11 -5.49 -9.26
N CYS A 46 0.00 -6.15 -8.91
CA CYS A 46 0.15 -6.85 -7.64
C CYS A 46 1.60 -6.93 -7.15
N LEU A 47 1.77 -7.37 -5.90
CA LEU A 47 3.07 -7.65 -5.29
C LEU A 47 3.85 -8.70 -6.09
N ALA A 48 5.13 -8.41 -6.27
CA ALA A 48 6.11 -9.29 -6.86
C ALA A 48 7.39 -9.30 -6.04
N ARG A 49 8.22 -10.32 -6.25
CA ARG A 49 9.51 -10.43 -5.56
C ARG A 49 10.46 -9.32 -5.99
N SER A 50 11.16 -8.72 -5.04
CA SER A 50 12.18 -7.70 -5.32
C SER A 50 13.26 -8.21 -6.26
N LEU A 51 13.88 -7.29 -7.00
CA LEU A 51 15.05 -7.61 -7.81
C LEU A 51 16.27 -7.91 -6.94
N PRO A 52 17.24 -8.72 -7.41
CA PRO A 52 18.47 -8.97 -6.67
C PRO A 52 19.18 -7.66 -6.29
N LYS A 53 19.49 -7.51 -4.99
CA LYS A 53 20.16 -6.33 -4.41
C LYS A 53 19.34 -5.03 -4.43
N VAL A 54 18.05 -5.09 -4.72
CA VAL A 54 17.12 -3.96 -4.58
C VAL A 54 16.26 -4.22 -3.34
N LEU A 55 16.48 -3.43 -2.29
CA LEU A 55 15.82 -3.62 -0.99
C LEU A 55 14.53 -2.80 -0.86
N ILE A 56 14.49 -1.67 -1.56
CA ILE A 56 13.42 -0.69 -1.50
C ILE A 56 13.12 -0.25 -2.93
N GLU A 57 11.86 -0.25 -3.31
CA GLU A 57 11.38 0.28 -4.59
C GLU A 57 10.26 1.29 -4.35
N GLU A 58 10.12 2.29 -5.24
CA GLU A 58 9.03 3.25 -5.15
C GLU A 58 7.70 2.57 -5.47
N LEU A 59 6.68 2.82 -4.66
CA LEU A 59 5.32 2.36 -4.91
C LEU A 59 4.62 3.39 -5.81
N PRO A 60 3.91 2.97 -6.87
CA PRO A 60 3.07 3.88 -7.64
C PRO A 60 2.04 4.57 -6.75
N VAL A 61 1.42 5.62 -7.28
CA VAL A 61 0.46 6.44 -6.54
C VAL A 61 -0.63 5.56 -5.94
N LEU A 62 -0.77 5.63 -4.62
CA LEU A 62 -1.76 4.90 -3.85
C LEU A 62 -3.06 5.71 -3.78
N TYR A 63 -4.17 5.08 -4.10
CA TYR A 63 -5.50 5.66 -3.95
C TYR A 63 -6.14 5.16 -2.65
N ILE A 64 -6.44 6.08 -1.73
CA ILE A 64 -7.11 5.79 -0.46
C ILE A 64 -8.58 6.17 -0.59
N ILE A 65 -9.46 5.19 -0.35
CA ILE A 65 -10.90 5.28 -0.57
C ILE A 65 -11.63 5.00 0.76
N PRO A 66 -12.42 5.96 1.28
CA PRO A 66 -13.27 5.70 2.44
C PRO A 66 -14.44 4.79 2.03
N ILE A 67 -14.62 3.68 2.73
CA ILE A 67 -15.69 2.71 2.43
C ILE A 67 -16.39 2.21 3.70
N GLU A 68 -17.62 1.75 3.56
CA GLU A 68 -18.37 1.13 4.66
C GLU A 68 -17.95 -0.33 4.85
N SER A 69 -17.81 -0.78 6.09
CA SER A 69 -17.26 -2.10 6.47
C SER A 69 -17.82 -3.29 5.69
N HIS A 70 -19.11 -3.26 5.34
CA HIS A 70 -19.81 -4.38 4.73
C HIS A 70 -19.58 -4.51 3.21
N ARG A 71 -18.92 -3.53 2.59
CA ARG A 71 -18.68 -3.50 1.13
C ARG A 71 -17.31 -4.03 0.73
N VAL A 72 -16.42 -4.31 1.69
CA VAL A 72 -15.05 -4.74 1.41
C VAL A 72 -14.96 -6.26 1.40
N GLN A 73 -14.82 -6.85 0.22
CA GLN A 73 -14.35 -8.23 0.08
C GLN A 73 -12.92 -8.21 -0.44
N LEU A 74 -11.96 -8.20 0.49
CA LEU A 74 -10.54 -8.27 0.17
C LEU A 74 -10.15 -9.72 -0.08
N GLN A 75 -10.27 -10.16 -1.33
CA GLN A 75 -9.61 -11.39 -1.77
C GLN A 75 -8.22 -11.05 -2.30
N ASN A 76 -7.26 -11.96 -2.09
CA ASN A 76 -5.92 -11.84 -2.68
C ASN A 76 -5.26 -10.48 -2.41
N THR A 77 -5.39 -10.01 -1.17
CA THR A 77 -4.88 -8.71 -0.71
C THR A 77 -4.07 -8.93 0.55
N LEU A 78 -2.93 -8.27 0.63
CA LEU A 78 -2.11 -8.16 1.83
C LEU A 78 -2.40 -6.83 2.51
N ARG A 79 -2.69 -6.86 3.81
CA ARG A 79 -2.61 -5.65 4.64
C ARG A 79 -1.16 -5.38 4.99
N THR A 80 -0.67 -4.27 4.49
CA THR A 80 0.73 -3.85 4.55
C THR A 80 0.85 -2.62 5.43
N PRO A 81 1.63 -2.64 6.52
CA PRO A 81 1.78 -1.51 7.41
C PRO A 81 2.62 -0.41 6.78
N VAL A 82 2.09 0.81 6.71
CA VAL A 82 2.80 1.99 6.19
C VAL A 82 3.41 2.75 7.35
N TYR A 83 4.72 2.99 7.29
CA TYR A 83 5.48 3.68 8.34
C TYR A 83 5.94 5.07 7.91
N THR A 84 6.19 5.95 8.88
CA THR A 84 6.77 7.27 8.62
C THR A 84 8.21 7.18 8.09
N THR A 85 8.96 6.17 8.52
CA THR A 85 10.36 5.94 8.12
C THR A 85 10.65 4.45 8.04
N SER A 86 11.70 4.07 7.31
CA SER A 86 12.18 2.67 7.22
C SER A 86 12.61 2.09 8.58
N GLN A 87 12.90 2.92 9.58
CA GLN A 87 13.19 2.43 10.94
C GLN A 87 11.93 1.92 11.67
N ARG A 88 10.74 2.05 11.06
CA ARG A 88 9.41 1.60 11.52
C ARG A 88 8.91 2.23 12.82
N ARG A 89 9.79 2.84 13.59
CA ARG A 89 9.51 3.57 14.84
C ARG A 89 10.52 4.70 15.05
N ASN A 90 10.08 5.78 15.66
CA ASN A 90 10.94 6.85 16.16
C ASN A 90 11.45 6.52 17.59
N ALA A 91 12.22 7.43 18.19
CA ALA A 91 12.75 7.27 19.55
C ALA A 91 11.66 7.09 20.64
N MET A 92 10.43 7.53 20.36
CA MET A 92 9.27 7.38 21.24
C MET A 92 8.47 6.10 20.95
N GLY A 93 8.93 5.24 20.02
CA GLY A 93 8.26 4.00 19.65
C GLY A 93 7.09 4.16 18.68
N VAL A 94 6.85 5.36 18.15
CA VAL A 94 5.75 5.66 17.22
C VAL A 94 6.28 5.66 15.78
N GLY A 95 5.57 5.02 14.86
CA GLY A 95 5.96 5.05 13.44
C GLY A 95 4.96 4.47 12.47
N LEU A 96 4.03 3.63 12.91
CA LEU A 96 2.91 3.18 12.07
C LEU A 96 1.97 4.37 11.77
N VAL A 97 1.62 4.53 10.50
CA VAL A 97 0.70 5.58 10.02
C VAL A 97 -0.67 4.96 9.73
N PHE A 98 -0.73 3.93 8.88
CA PHE A 98 -1.95 3.18 8.54
C PHE A 98 -1.60 1.82 7.93
N GLU A 99 -2.61 1.00 7.60
CA GLU A 99 -2.45 -0.24 6.83
C GLU A 99 -2.97 -0.03 5.40
N ALA A 100 -2.13 -0.29 4.40
CA ALA A 100 -2.51 -0.29 2.99
C ALA A 100 -2.91 -1.70 2.55
N ASP A 101 -3.95 -1.80 1.75
CA ASP A 101 -4.35 -2.99 1.00
C ASP A 101 -3.56 -3.07 -0.31
N LEU A 102 -2.69 -4.08 -0.43
CA LEU A 102 -1.90 -4.35 -1.63
C LEU A 102 -2.33 -5.67 -2.26
N SER A 103 -2.64 -5.68 -3.56
CA SER A 103 -3.00 -6.90 -4.28
C SER A 103 -1.83 -7.88 -4.34
N THR A 104 -2.12 -9.17 -4.29
CA THR A 104 -1.12 -10.25 -4.36
C THR A 104 -1.65 -11.45 -5.13
N ALA A 105 -0.77 -12.12 -5.88
CA ALA A 105 -1.06 -13.45 -6.44
C ALA A 105 -0.53 -14.61 -5.56
N GLU A 106 0.35 -14.32 -4.60
CA GLU A 106 0.86 -15.31 -3.64
C GLU A 106 0.05 -15.25 -2.32
N HIS A 107 0.09 -16.33 -1.55
CA HIS A 107 -0.53 -16.36 -0.23
C HIS A 107 0.11 -15.32 0.70
N SER A 108 -0.69 -14.67 1.55
CA SER A 108 -0.23 -13.56 2.41
C SER A 108 0.98 -13.92 3.28
N SER A 109 1.06 -15.17 3.73
CA SER A 109 2.20 -15.66 4.53
C SER A 109 3.55 -15.49 3.82
N HIS A 110 3.59 -15.55 2.49
CA HIS A 110 4.82 -15.32 1.73
C HIS A 110 5.38 -13.93 2.04
N TRP A 111 4.54 -12.90 1.93
CA TRP A 111 4.93 -11.50 2.12
C TRP A 111 5.13 -11.13 3.58
N ILE A 112 4.32 -11.71 4.49
CA ILE A 112 4.51 -11.54 5.93
C ILE A 112 5.90 -12.03 6.34
N LEU A 113 6.33 -13.18 5.82
CA LEU A 113 7.68 -13.72 6.10
C LEU A 113 8.81 -12.91 5.45
N GLN A 114 8.55 -12.20 4.35
CA GLN A 114 9.50 -11.25 3.76
C GLN A 114 9.54 -9.91 4.49
N GLY A 115 8.64 -9.68 5.46
CA GLY A 115 8.60 -8.44 6.24
C GLY A 115 8.14 -7.22 5.44
N VAL A 116 7.31 -7.43 4.41
CA VAL A 116 6.84 -6.37 3.50
C VAL A 116 6.17 -5.22 4.25
N CYS A 117 6.58 -3.99 3.93
CA CYS A 117 5.99 -2.76 4.44
C CYS A 117 6.09 -1.64 3.40
#